data_AF-A0A2D7T0W8-F1
#
_entry.id   AF-A0A2D7T0W8-F1
#
_cell.length_a   1.000
_cell.length_b   1.000
_cell.length_c   1.000
_cell.angle_alpha   90.00
_cell.angle_beta   90.00
_cell.angle_gamma   90.00
#
_symmetry.space_group_name_H-M   'P 1'
#
loop_
_entity.id
_entity.type
_entity.pdbx_description
1 polymer ?
#
loop_
_entity_poly.entity_id
_entity_poly.type
_entity_poly.pdbx_seq_one_letter_code
_entity_poly.pdbx_strand_id
1 'polypeptide(L)'
;MGIFYGSLRHDVTGRKKSGNRRKAKAFSRGSVSNTQRVNFRRSMPEYPSHTDTVGVAARVEPQQYTGTLVKGIGTMHKSNAVPIINEQEMKDIARMRR
;
A
#
# COMPACT_ATOMS: atom_id res chain seq x y z
N MET A 1 -8.22 63.04 22.88
CA MET A 1 -7.89 61.68 23.37
C MET A 1 -9.03 60.76 23.00
N GLY A 2 -8.78 59.75 22.15
CA GLY A 2 -9.82 58.88 21.59
C GLY A 2 -10.40 57.94 22.65
N ILE A 3 -11.72 57.89 22.73
CA ILE A 3 -12.47 57.03 23.65
C ILE A 3 -12.47 55.61 23.06
N PHE A 4 -11.78 54.67 23.70
CA PHE A 4 -11.71 53.28 23.24
C PHE A 4 -12.84 52.47 23.87
N TYR A 5 -13.99 52.37 23.20
CA TYR A 5 -15.09 51.51 23.64
C TYR A 5 -14.81 50.04 23.30
N GLY A 6 -14.99 49.15 24.29
CA GLY A 6 -14.97 47.68 24.10
C GLY A 6 -13.61 46.98 24.25
N SER A 7 -12.52 47.70 24.57
CA SER A 7 -11.21 47.05 24.74
C SER A 7 -11.06 46.42 26.14
N LEU A 8 -10.66 45.15 26.22
CA LEU A 8 -10.41 44.50 27.53
C LEU A 8 -9.13 45.00 28.23
N ARG A 9 -8.27 45.76 27.53
CA ARG A 9 -6.96 46.21 28.03
C ARG A 9 -6.93 47.66 28.50
N HIS A 10 -7.92 48.48 28.14
CA HIS A 10 -8.00 49.90 28.50
C HIS A 10 -9.41 50.26 29.00
N ASP A 11 -9.52 51.25 29.88
CA ASP A 11 -10.77 51.84 30.34
C ASP A 11 -11.40 52.74 29.30
N VAL A 12 -12.68 53.10 29.49
CA VAL A 12 -13.43 53.98 28.58
C VAL A 12 -12.75 55.35 28.44
N THR A 13 -12.04 55.81 29.47
CA THR A 13 -11.22 57.03 29.45
C THR A 13 -9.82 56.85 28.84
N GLY A 14 -9.49 55.66 28.33
CA GLY A 14 -8.22 55.35 27.65
C GLY A 14 -7.08 54.91 28.58
N ARG A 15 -7.28 54.84 29.90
CA ARG A 15 -6.27 54.37 30.85
C ARG A 15 -6.01 52.87 30.71
N LYS A 16 -4.74 52.43 30.64
CA LYS A 16 -4.38 51.01 30.53
C LYS A 16 -4.62 50.27 31.85
N LYS A 17 -5.40 49.18 31.80
CA LYS A 17 -5.68 48.31 32.95
C LYS A 17 -4.47 47.43 33.27
N SER A 18 -4.00 47.42 34.52
CA SER A 18 -2.96 46.48 34.93
C SER A 18 -3.60 45.12 35.21
N GLY A 19 -3.37 44.14 34.35
CA GLY A 19 -3.94 42.80 34.49
C GLY A 19 -2.93 41.81 35.06
N ASN A 20 -3.22 41.23 36.22
CA ASN A 20 -2.49 40.07 36.71
C ASN A 20 -3.02 38.81 36.00
N ARG A 21 -2.37 38.42 34.90
CA ARG A 21 -2.75 37.21 34.15
C ARG A 21 -2.36 35.98 34.95
N ARG A 22 -3.35 35.21 35.40
CA ARG A 22 -3.11 33.90 35.99
C ARG A 22 -2.53 32.98 34.91
N LYS A 23 -1.32 32.46 35.12
CA LYS A 23 -0.74 31.44 34.22
C LYS A 23 -1.58 30.16 34.33
N ALA A 24 -2.04 29.64 33.20
CA ALA A 24 -2.68 28.33 33.16
C ALA A 24 -1.66 27.25 33.52
N LYS A 25 -2.03 26.33 34.41
CA LYS A 25 -1.16 25.22 34.84
C LYS A 25 -1.09 24.19 33.70
N ALA A 26 0.08 24.00 33.12
CA ALA A 26 0.27 22.97 32.10
C ALA A 26 0.18 21.58 32.77
N PHE A 27 -0.75 20.75 32.31
CA PHE A 27 -0.78 19.34 32.71
C PHE A 27 0.27 18.58 31.90
N SER A 28 1.34 18.13 32.57
CA SER A 28 2.22 17.13 31.99
C SER A 28 1.49 15.78 32.01
N ARG A 29 1.24 15.17 30.84
CA ARG A 29 0.80 13.78 30.78
C ARG A 29 1.91 12.92 31.38
N GLY A 30 1.66 12.33 32.54
CA GLY A 30 2.61 11.41 33.17
C GLY A 30 2.95 10.28 32.21
N SER A 31 4.23 9.89 32.17
CA SER A 31 4.66 8.73 31.40
C SER A 31 3.96 7.50 31.94
N VAL A 32 3.15 6.85 31.11
CA VAL A 32 2.61 5.52 31.45
C VAL A 32 3.82 4.60 31.50
N SER A 33 4.27 4.23 32.71
CA SER A 33 5.26 3.18 32.86
C SER A 33 4.66 1.96 32.18
N ASN A 34 5.32 1.49 31.12
CA ASN A 34 4.93 0.30 30.39
C ASN A 34 5.11 -0.89 31.34
N THR A 35 4.11 -1.15 32.18
CA THR A 35 4.05 -2.35 33.00
C THR A 35 4.15 -3.49 32.00
N GLN A 36 5.28 -4.21 32.04
CA GLN A 36 5.55 -5.33 31.16
C GLN A 36 4.27 -6.15 31.05
N ARG A 37 3.77 -6.32 29.83
CA ARG A 37 2.65 -7.23 29.56
C ARG A 37 3.17 -8.64 29.81
N VAL A 38 3.23 -9.04 31.08
CA VAL A 38 3.53 -10.41 31.45
C VAL A 38 2.33 -11.20 30.96
N ASN A 39 2.50 -11.91 29.85
CA ASN A 39 1.46 -12.78 29.32
C ASN A 39 1.15 -13.82 30.40
N PHE A 40 0.00 -13.73 31.05
CA PHE A 40 -0.50 -14.69 32.05
C PHE A 40 -0.84 -16.07 31.45
N ARG A 41 -0.26 -16.44 30.31
CA ARG A 41 -0.50 -17.72 29.66
C ARG A 41 0.43 -18.76 30.28
N ARG A 42 -0.15 -19.89 30.67
CA ARG A 42 0.60 -21.08 31.10
C ARG A 42 1.60 -21.47 30.01
N SER A 43 2.87 -21.66 30.37
CA SER A 43 3.86 -22.21 29.45
C SER A 43 3.44 -23.63 29.07
N MET A 44 3.11 -23.81 27.79
CA MET A 44 2.85 -25.10 27.19
C MET A 44 4.08 -25.47 26.34
N PRO A 45 4.53 -26.74 26.38
CA PRO A 45 5.54 -27.19 25.43
C PRO A 45 5.00 -27.05 24.00
N GLU A 46 5.80 -26.40 23.15
CA GLU A 46 5.50 -26.27 21.72
C GLU A 46 5.86 -27.59 21.02
N TYR A 47 4.86 -28.24 20.41
CA TYR A 47 5.06 -29.44 19.59
C TYR A 47 5.05 -29.02 18.11
N PRO A 48 6.21 -28.90 17.44
CA PRO A 48 6.25 -28.54 16.03
C PRO A 48 5.65 -29.66 15.17
N SER A 49 4.92 -29.28 14.13
CA SER A 49 4.49 -30.21 13.08
C SER A 49 5.68 -30.69 12.24
N HIS A 50 5.53 -31.82 11.56
CA HIS A 50 6.54 -32.31 10.61
C HIS A 50 6.76 -31.27 9.50
N THR A 51 8.02 -30.99 9.16
CA THR A 51 8.38 -30.01 8.14
C THR A 51 8.33 -30.65 6.75
N ASP A 52 7.14 -30.71 6.16
CA ASP A 52 6.90 -31.24 4.80
C ASP A 52 7.41 -30.28 3.70
N THR A 53 8.46 -29.50 3.92
CA THR A 53 8.91 -28.46 2.97
C THR A 53 10.04 -28.91 2.05
N VAL A 54 10.49 -30.16 2.12
CA VAL A 54 11.58 -30.67 1.27
C VAL A 54 11.01 -31.60 0.20
N GLY A 55 10.94 -31.13 -1.06
CA GLY A 55 10.70 -31.98 -2.23
C GLY A 55 9.25 -32.12 -2.72
N VAL A 56 8.32 -31.25 -2.29
CA VAL A 56 6.87 -31.41 -2.54
C VAL A 56 6.48 -31.41 -4.02
N ALA A 57 7.17 -30.68 -4.89
CA ALA A 57 7.02 -30.79 -6.33
C ALA A 57 8.08 -29.90 -6.99
N ALA A 58 9.00 -30.49 -7.76
CA ALA A 58 9.82 -29.68 -8.65
C ALA A 58 8.90 -28.92 -9.62
N ARG A 59 9.19 -27.64 -9.87
CA ARG A 59 8.43 -26.84 -10.83
C ARG A 59 8.47 -27.51 -12.19
N VAL A 60 7.30 -27.76 -12.78
CA VAL A 60 7.20 -28.28 -14.15
C VAL A 60 7.84 -27.26 -15.09
N GLU A 61 8.79 -27.72 -15.90
CA GLU A 61 9.46 -26.89 -16.91
C GLU A 61 8.42 -26.33 -17.91
N PRO A 62 8.57 -25.07 -18.36
CA PRO A 62 7.65 -24.51 -19.33
C PRO A 62 7.79 -25.26 -20.66
N GLN A 63 6.66 -25.60 -21.28
CA GLN A 63 6.64 -26.20 -22.61
C GLN A 63 7.20 -25.18 -23.62
N GLN A 64 8.40 -25.44 -24.11
CA GLN A 64 9.01 -24.67 -25.18
C GLN A 64 8.66 -25.32 -26.52
N TYR A 65 8.12 -24.53 -27.45
CA TYR A 65 7.88 -25.03 -28.80
C TYR A 65 9.23 -25.15 -29.52
N THR A 66 9.67 -26.38 -29.79
CA THR A 66 10.99 -26.66 -30.41
C THR A 66 10.95 -26.65 -31.94
N GLY A 67 9.78 -26.40 -32.55
CA GLY A 67 9.62 -26.44 -34.00
C GLY A 67 10.11 -25.17 -34.69
N THR A 68 11.07 -25.31 -35.61
CA THR A 68 11.50 -24.27 -36.58
C THR A 68 10.49 -24.02 -37.70
N LEU A 69 9.46 -24.87 -37.82
CA LEU A 69 8.47 -24.82 -38.90
C LEU A 69 7.54 -23.61 -38.80
N VAL A 70 7.19 -23.18 -37.59
CA VAL A 70 6.27 -22.07 -37.38
C VAL A 70 7.08 -20.78 -37.26
N LYS A 71 6.97 -19.92 -38.28
CA LYS A 71 7.67 -18.63 -38.32
C LYS A 71 7.00 -17.59 -37.40
N GLY A 72 5.71 -17.74 -37.14
CA GLY A 72 4.97 -16.91 -36.19
C GLY A 72 3.53 -17.39 -35.96
N ILE A 73 2.82 -16.76 -35.03
CA ILE A 73 1.40 -17.04 -34.75
C ILE A 73 0.58 -15.82 -35.16
N GLY A 74 -0.34 -16.03 -36.09
CA GLY A 74 -1.32 -15.03 -36.54
C GLY A 74 -2.67 -15.22 -35.88
N THR A 75 -3.55 -14.22 -36.04
CA THR A 75 -4.94 -14.31 -35.59
C THR A 75 -5.88 -13.93 -36.73
N MET A 76 -6.74 -14.86 -37.17
CA MET A 76 -7.85 -14.53 -38.09
C MET A 76 -8.96 -13.76 -37.37
N HIS A 77 -9.26 -14.14 -36.13
CA HIS A 77 -10.18 -13.44 -35.23
C HIS A 77 -9.64 -13.47 -33.80
N LYS A 78 -10.22 -12.69 -32.87
CA LYS A 78 -9.66 -12.44 -31.52
C LYS A 78 -9.29 -13.70 -30.73
N SER A 79 -10.03 -14.79 -30.92
CA SER A 79 -9.81 -16.05 -30.19
C SER A 79 -9.06 -17.15 -30.95
N ASN A 80 -8.58 -16.90 -32.18
CA ASN A 80 -7.86 -17.91 -32.97
C ASN A 80 -6.36 -17.71 -32.96
N ALA A 81 -5.60 -18.77 -32.69
CA ALA A 81 -4.16 -18.85 -32.91
C ALA A 81 -3.91 -19.71 -34.17
N VAL A 82 -3.52 -19.06 -35.27
CA VAL A 82 -3.20 -19.74 -36.53
C VAL A 82 -1.68 -19.75 -36.72
N PRO A 83 -1.03 -20.92 -36.80
CA PRO A 83 0.41 -21.00 -37.06
C PRO A 83 0.69 -20.56 -38.49
N ILE A 84 1.67 -19.67 -38.67
CA ILE A 84 2.11 -19.18 -39.97
C ILE A 84 3.44 -19.81 -40.33
N ILE A 85 3.49 -20.45 -41.49
CA ILE A 85 4.66 -21.21 -41.95
C ILE A 85 5.53 -20.34 -42.86
N ASN A 86 4.90 -19.52 -43.72
CA ASN A 86 5.59 -18.74 -44.76
C ASN A 86 5.19 -17.26 -44.76
N GLU A 87 6.03 -16.40 -45.36
CA GLU A 87 5.80 -14.94 -45.41
C GLU A 87 4.57 -14.54 -46.24
N GLN A 88 4.19 -15.36 -47.20
CA GLN A 88 3.01 -15.10 -48.02
C GLN A 88 1.72 -15.20 -47.18
N GLU A 89 1.60 -16.24 -46.36
CA GLU A 89 0.49 -16.42 -45.43
C GLU A 89 0.41 -15.28 -44.41
N MET A 90 1.56 -14.76 -43.95
CA MET A 90 1.58 -13.58 -43.08
C MET A 90 0.91 -12.38 -43.75
N LYS A 91 1.27 -12.11 -45.01
CA LYS A 91 0.73 -10.99 -45.78
C LYS A 91 -0.75 -11.17 -46.09
N ASP A 92 -1.17 -12.39 -46.39
CA ASP A 92 -2.58 -12.68 -46.72
C ASP A 92 -3.47 -12.55 -45.48
N ILE A 93 -3.02 -13.04 -44.32
CA ILE A 93 -3.72 -12.84 -43.05
C ILE A 93 -3.80 -11.37 -42.66
N ALA A 94 -2.74 -10.58 -42.92
CA ALA A 94 -2.74 -9.14 -42.65
C ALA A 94 -3.68 -8.35 -43.58
N ARG A 95 -3.89 -8.83 -44.81
CA ARG A 95 -4.78 -8.19 -45.79
C ARG A 95 -6.25 -8.53 -45.62
N MET A 96 -6.58 -9.61 -44.90
CA MET A 96 -7.97 -9.94 -44.60
C MET A 96 -8.62 -8.75 -43.87
N ARG A 97 -9.75 -8.28 -44.40
CA ARG A 97 -10.57 -7.28 -43.71
C ARG A 97 -11.13 -7.90 -42.43
N ARG A 98 -10.90 -7.22 -41.31
CA ARG A 98 -11.51 -7.54 -40.01
C ARG A 98 -12.83 -6.82 -39.82
#